data_AF-A3VIC5-F1
#
_entry.id   AF-A3VIC5-F1
#
_cell.length_a   1.000
_cell.length_b   1.000
_cell.length_c   1.000
_cell.angle_alpha   90.00
_cell.angle_beta   90.00
_cell.angle_gamma   90.00
#
_symmetry.space_group_name_H-M   'P 1'
#
loop_
_entity.id
_entity.type
_entity.pdbx_description
1 polymer ?
#
loop_
_entity_poly.entity_id
_entity_poly.type
_entity_poly.pdbx_seq_one_letter_code
_entity_poly.pdbx_strand_id
1 'polypeptide(L)'
;MERIIRAGALVVLIAGASGCTATKQALELYDRATEFNRIEDVNDSLGASAAADIAARSGTAIYTGQTGFGGVVDDTNNVVISAPISLTADFDRLTVEGEITDMMVSELTDTEIADLRAGRAKISTILKSGKAATGTIELAGTIGGADIVVETSGTAQTSSDAYDVSGDVAGTFRGSDAQGIALDETDSFRVTKNGTALQRSIFQAELEAE
;
A
#
# COMPACT_ATOMS: atom_id res chain seq x y z
N MET A 1 20.24 -43.49 11.84
CA MET A 1 19.10 -42.66 11.38
C MET A 1 19.02 -41.49 12.33
N GLU A 2 19.63 -40.36 11.95
CA GLU A 2 18.96 -39.17 11.39
C GLU A 2 18.17 -38.42 12.47
N ARG A 3 18.29 -37.11 12.72
CA ARG A 3 19.09 -36.00 12.19
C ARG A 3 19.16 -34.93 13.29
N ILE A 4 20.28 -34.21 13.32
CA ILE A 4 20.55 -32.98 14.08
C ILE A 4 19.69 -31.83 13.51
N ILE A 5 19.26 -30.85 14.33
CA ILE A 5 19.56 -29.41 14.14
C ILE A 5 19.22 -28.62 15.42
N ARG A 6 20.24 -27.87 15.84
CA ARG A 6 20.35 -27.00 17.02
C ARG A 6 19.46 -25.77 16.88
N ALA A 7 18.63 -25.50 17.89
CA ALA A 7 18.14 -24.15 18.17
C ALA A 7 19.19 -23.43 19.03
N GLY A 8 20.13 -22.75 18.36
CA GLY A 8 21.18 -21.94 19.00
C GLY A 8 20.78 -20.46 19.04
N ALA A 9 20.83 -19.90 20.25
CA ALA A 9 20.37 -18.59 20.66
C ALA A 9 21.01 -17.37 19.97
N LEU A 10 20.31 -16.23 20.01
CA LEU A 10 20.94 -14.93 20.26
C LEU A 10 19.97 -13.99 21.00
N VAL A 11 20.14 -13.91 22.32
CA VAL A 11 19.65 -12.80 23.14
C VAL A 11 20.67 -11.67 23.00
N VAL A 12 20.24 -10.52 22.48
CA VAL A 12 21.05 -9.29 22.49
C VAL A 12 20.43 -8.31 23.48
N LEU A 13 21.24 -7.94 24.47
CA LEU A 13 21.00 -6.86 25.42
C LEU A 13 20.81 -5.53 24.67
N ILE A 14 19.66 -4.89 24.85
CA ILE A 14 19.41 -3.52 24.39
C ILE A 14 19.89 -2.55 25.47
N ALA A 15 20.96 -1.80 25.18
CA ALA A 15 21.30 -0.57 25.88
C ALA A 15 21.17 0.60 24.88
N GLY A 16 20.29 1.56 25.20
CA GLY A 16 20.13 2.82 24.45
C GLY A 16 18.67 3.18 24.18
N ALA A 17 18.08 3.99 25.06
CA ALA A 17 16.69 4.44 25.00
C ALA A 17 16.39 5.52 23.91
N SER A 18 17.07 5.46 22.76
CA SER A 18 16.73 6.23 21.55
C SER A 18 16.39 5.33 20.34
N GLY A 19 16.53 4.01 20.48
CA GLY A 19 16.25 3.02 19.43
C GLY A 19 14.82 2.46 19.42
N CYS A 20 13.97 2.81 20.38
CA CYS A 20 12.64 2.19 20.53
C CYS A 20 11.66 2.63 19.43
N THR A 21 11.70 3.91 19.03
CA THR A 21 10.80 4.46 18.00
C THR A 21 11.18 4.01 16.60
N ALA A 22 12.48 4.04 16.26
CA ALA A 22 12.96 3.56 14.96
C ALA A 22 12.74 2.05 14.78
N THR A 23 12.95 1.26 15.85
CA THR A 23 12.66 -0.19 15.82
C THR A 23 11.15 -0.44 15.69
N LYS A 24 10.31 0.32 16.40
CA LYS A 24 8.85 0.21 16.31
C LYS A 24 8.33 0.58 14.91
N GLN A 25 8.80 1.68 14.34
CA GLN A 25 8.43 2.11 12.98
C GLN A 25 8.89 1.11 11.92
N ALA A 26 10.09 0.54 12.08
CA ALA A 26 10.59 -0.52 11.20
C ALA A 26 9.77 -1.83 11.31
N LEU A 27 9.29 -2.16 12.51
CA LEU A 27 8.40 -3.31 12.73
C LEU A 27 7.02 -3.06 12.10
N GLU A 28 6.44 -1.87 12.28
CA GLU A 28 5.15 -1.50 11.68
C GLU A 28 5.19 -1.59 10.15
N LEU A 29 6.25 -1.10 9.52
CA LEU A 29 6.44 -1.20 8.07
C LEU A 29 6.60 -2.64 7.57
N TYR A 30 7.27 -3.49 8.35
CA TYR A 30 7.40 -4.91 8.03
C TYR A 30 6.06 -5.63 8.06
N ASP A 31 5.26 -5.35 9.09
CA ASP A 31 3.94 -5.93 9.26
C ASP A 31 3.03 -5.50 8.10
N ARG A 32 3.07 -4.21 7.67
CA ARG A 32 2.32 -3.72 6.50
C ARG A 32 2.68 -4.43 5.20
N ALA A 33 3.97 -4.61 4.91
CA ALA A 33 4.40 -5.32 3.70
C ALA A 33 4.01 -6.81 3.73
N THR A 34 4.03 -7.43 4.91
CA THR A 34 3.58 -8.82 5.08
C THR A 34 2.07 -8.92 4.85
N GLU A 35 1.31 -7.98 5.38
CA GLU A 35 -0.14 -7.93 5.24
C GLU A 35 -0.55 -7.67 3.78
N PHE A 36 0.14 -6.77 3.08
CA PHE A 36 -0.07 -6.55 1.64
C PHE A 36 0.03 -7.85 0.84
N ASN A 37 1.16 -8.57 0.96
CA ASN A 37 1.37 -9.82 0.23
C ASN A 37 0.34 -10.89 0.63
N ARG A 38 -0.07 -10.92 1.90
CA ARG A 38 -1.09 -11.87 2.37
C ARG A 38 -2.43 -11.60 1.67
N ILE A 39 -2.84 -10.34 1.60
CA ILE A 39 -4.10 -9.96 0.96
C ILE A 39 -4.03 -10.18 -0.55
N GLU A 40 -2.90 -9.84 -1.18
CA GLU A 40 -2.64 -10.11 -2.60
C GLU A 40 -2.82 -11.60 -2.91
N ASP A 41 -2.18 -12.49 -2.14
CA ASP A 41 -2.32 -13.95 -2.29
C ASP A 41 -3.79 -14.41 -2.16
N VAL A 42 -4.56 -13.80 -1.25
CA VAL A 42 -6.00 -14.08 -1.08
C VAL A 42 -6.78 -13.60 -2.30
N ASN A 43 -6.60 -12.36 -2.71
CA ASN A 43 -7.29 -11.76 -3.85
C ASN A 43 -7.00 -12.50 -5.17
N ASP A 44 -5.76 -12.92 -5.37
CA ASP A 44 -5.35 -13.76 -6.50
C ASP A 44 -6.05 -15.13 -6.48
N SER A 45 -6.19 -15.72 -5.30
CA SER A 45 -6.89 -17.01 -5.14
C SER A 45 -8.40 -16.90 -5.40
N LEU A 46 -8.99 -15.74 -5.11
CA LEU A 46 -10.41 -15.45 -5.31
C LEU A 46 -10.74 -15.18 -6.79
N GLY A 47 -9.81 -14.58 -7.53
CA GLY A 47 -10.02 -14.12 -8.90
C GLY A 47 -10.98 -12.92 -8.98
N ALA A 48 -11.20 -12.41 -10.20
CA ALA A 48 -12.08 -11.26 -10.43
C ALA A 48 -13.57 -11.62 -10.22
N SER A 49 -14.33 -10.72 -9.59
CA SER A 49 -15.78 -10.84 -9.47
C SER A 49 -16.47 -10.73 -10.83
N ALA A 50 -17.59 -11.41 -11.00
CA ALA A 50 -18.44 -11.17 -12.17
C ALA A 50 -19.25 -9.88 -12.01
N ALA A 51 -19.38 -9.09 -13.08
CA ALA A 51 -20.13 -7.84 -13.03
C ALA A 51 -21.61 -8.03 -12.63
N ALA A 52 -22.21 -9.16 -12.99
CA ALA A 52 -23.59 -9.49 -12.61
C ALA A 52 -23.74 -9.74 -11.10
N ASP A 53 -22.72 -10.32 -10.46
CA ASP A 53 -22.73 -10.58 -9.03
C ASP A 53 -22.66 -9.26 -8.25
N ILE A 54 -21.79 -8.34 -8.68
CA ILE A 54 -21.70 -7.00 -8.08
C ILE A 54 -22.97 -6.19 -8.29
N ALA A 55 -23.55 -6.22 -9.49
CA ALA A 55 -24.79 -5.50 -9.80
C ALA A 55 -26.00 -6.02 -9.00
N ALA A 56 -25.95 -7.25 -8.49
CA ALA A 56 -26.99 -7.82 -7.65
C ALA A 56 -26.83 -7.49 -6.16
N ARG A 57 -25.71 -6.86 -5.76
CA ARG A 57 -25.45 -6.46 -4.37
C ARG A 57 -26.25 -5.21 -4.00
N SER A 58 -26.44 -5.04 -2.70
CA SER A 58 -27.12 -3.90 -2.09
C SER A 58 -26.50 -3.56 -0.76
N GLY A 59 -26.69 -2.33 -0.29
CA GLY A 59 -26.14 -1.82 0.96
C GLY A 59 -24.66 -1.46 0.87
N THR A 60 -23.99 -1.41 2.02
CA THR A 60 -22.60 -0.97 2.15
C THR A 60 -21.69 -2.09 2.62
N ALA A 61 -20.44 -2.11 2.13
CA ALA A 61 -19.37 -2.95 2.66
C ALA A 61 -18.11 -2.12 2.91
N ILE A 62 -17.40 -2.45 3.99
CA ILE A 62 -16.13 -1.84 4.36
C ILE A 62 -15.02 -2.80 3.94
N TYR A 63 -13.99 -2.25 3.30
CA TYR A 63 -12.80 -2.94 2.86
C TYR A 63 -11.60 -2.30 3.53
N THR A 64 -10.74 -3.11 4.13
CA THR A 64 -9.49 -2.64 4.70
C THR A 64 -8.33 -3.41 4.13
N GLY A 65 -7.17 -2.76 4.07
CA GLY A 65 -6.00 -3.37 3.48
C GLY A 65 -4.77 -2.50 3.56
N GLN A 66 -3.85 -2.74 2.63
CA GLN A 66 -2.59 -2.02 2.54
C GLN A 66 -2.40 -1.45 1.14
N THR A 67 -1.74 -0.30 1.07
CA THR A 67 -1.35 0.34 -0.18
C THR A 67 0.13 0.70 -0.17
N GLY A 68 0.72 0.64 -1.36
CA GLY A 68 2.02 1.21 -1.68
C GLY A 68 1.92 2.13 -2.89
N PHE A 69 2.43 3.35 -2.78
CA PHE A 69 2.47 4.30 -3.90
C PHE A 69 3.70 5.19 -3.84
N GLY A 70 4.06 5.85 -4.94
CA GLY A 70 5.26 6.67 -5.01
C GLY A 70 5.86 6.62 -6.41
N GLY A 71 7.18 6.46 -6.50
CA GLY A 71 7.85 6.22 -7.77
C GLY A 71 9.24 6.85 -7.88
N VAL A 72 9.64 7.16 -9.11
CA VAL A 72 11.01 7.58 -9.44
C VAL A 72 11.12 9.10 -9.29
N VAL A 73 11.97 9.56 -8.37
CA VAL A 73 12.23 10.99 -8.14
C VAL A 73 13.20 11.52 -9.20
N ASP A 74 14.31 10.81 -9.40
CA ASP A 74 15.34 11.09 -10.39
C ASP A 74 16.05 9.79 -10.80
N ASP A 75 17.11 9.90 -11.62
CA ASP A 75 17.89 8.77 -12.14
C ASP A 75 18.60 7.91 -11.07
N THR A 76 18.49 8.26 -9.79
CA THR A 76 19.16 7.57 -8.68
C THR A 76 18.28 7.36 -7.46
N ASN A 77 17.20 8.13 -7.32
CA ASN A 77 16.38 8.20 -6.13
C ASN A 77 14.92 7.88 -6.44
N ASN A 78 14.32 7.15 -5.53
CA ASN A 78 12.96 6.68 -5.60
C ASN A 78 12.31 6.92 -4.24
N VAL A 79 10.98 6.94 -4.24
CA VAL A 79 10.19 7.04 -3.03
C VAL A 79 9.11 5.98 -3.03
N VAL A 80 8.91 5.36 -1.88
CA VAL A 80 7.79 4.46 -1.61
C VAL A 80 7.08 4.96 -0.38
N ILE A 81 5.79 5.19 -0.51
CA ILE A 81 4.87 5.56 0.56
C ILE A 81 3.99 4.34 0.79
N SER A 82 3.94 3.87 2.03
CA SER A 82 3.14 2.71 2.43
C SER A 82 2.20 3.08 3.55
N ALA A 83 0.98 2.56 3.49
CA ALA A 83 -0.07 2.94 4.41
C ALA A 83 -1.19 1.92 4.46
N PRO A 84 -1.92 1.82 5.58
CA PRO A 84 -3.25 1.24 5.58
C PRO A 84 -4.18 2.05 4.67
N ILE A 85 -5.14 1.36 4.08
CA ILE A 85 -6.21 1.95 3.27
C ILE A 85 -7.55 1.39 3.75
N SER A 86 -8.57 2.25 3.77
CA SER A 86 -9.96 1.85 4.01
C SER A 86 -10.85 2.40 2.91
N LEU A 87 -11.73 1.56 2.36
CA LEU A 87 -12.73 1.91 1.37
C LEU A 87 -14.11 1.44 1.85
N THR A 88 -15.11 2.31 1.72
CA THR A 88 -16.51 1.96 1.85
C THR A 88 -17.14 1.92 0.47
N ALA A 89 -17.59 0.74 0.05
CA ALA A 89 -18.41 0.58 -1.16
C ALA A 89 -19.89 0.68 -0.78
N ASP A 90 -20.62 1.57 -1.44
CA ASP A 90 -22.09 1.66 -1.38
C ASP A 90 -22.65 1.12 -2.70
N PHE A 91 -23.14 -0.12 -2.66
CA PHE A 91 -23.68 -0.82 -3.84
C PHE A 91 -25.05 -0.28 -4.25
N ASP A 92 -25.78 0.38 -3.36
CA ASP A 92 -27.07 1.02 -3.69
C ASP A 92 -26.85 2.32 -4.47
N ARG A 93 -25.79 3.07 -4.14
CA ARG A 93 -25.41 4.33 -4.81
C ARG A 93 -24.38 4.16 -5.91
N LEU A 94 -23.73 3.00 -6.00
CA LEU A 94 -22.62 2.69 -6.90
C LEU A 94 -21.43 3.64 -6.70
N THR A 95 -21.12 3.95 -5.44
CA THR A 95 -20.03 4.85 -5.06
C THR A 95 -19.02 4.13 -4.17
N VAL A 96 -17.77 4.59 -4.22
CA VAL A 96 -16.71 4.18 -3.29
C VAL A 96 -16.10 5.42 -2.67
N GLU A 97 -15.96 5.44 -1.36
CA GLU A 97 -15.29 6.52 -0.62
C GLU A 97 -14.29 5.92 0.36
N GLY A 98 -13.20 6.63 0.64
CA GLY A 98 -12.20 6.14 1.58
C GLY A 98 -11.06 7.10 1.84
N GLU A 99 -10.10 6.62 2.63
CA GLU A 99 -8.94 7.39 3.04
C GLU A 99 -7.70 6.51 3.19
N ILE A 100 -6.54 7.14 2.97
CA ILE A 100 -5.22 6.63 3.31
C ILE A 100 -4.62 7.55 4.37
N THR A 101 -4.26 6.96 5.51
CA THR A 101 -3.68 7.65 6.68
C THR A 101 -2.47 6.89 7.21
N ASP A 102 -1.87 7.38 8.29
CA ASP A 102 -0.75 6.73 8.98
C ASP A 102 0.41 6.36 8.04
N MET A 103 0.68 7.22 7.07
CA MET A 103 1.61 6.98 5.98
C MET A 103 3.06 6.90 6.46
N MET A 104 3.83 6.04 5.81
CA MET A 104 5.27 5.89 6.04
C MET A 104 6.01 6.03 4.72
N VAL A 105 6.98 6.94 4.66
CA VAL A 105 7.72 7.33 3.46
C VAL A 105 9.15 6.80 3.52
N SER A 106 9.52 5.93 2.61
CA SER A 106 10.87 5.39 2.44
C SER A 106 11.50 5.92 1.16
N GLU A 107 12.63 6.60 1.28
CA GLU A 107 13.45 7.03 0.14
C GLU A 107 14.50 5.97 -0.17
N LEU A 108 14.52 5.52 -1.42
CA LEU A 108 15.31 4.38 -1.87
C LEU A 108 16.23 4.79 -2.99
N THR A 109 17.48 4.34 -2.93
CA THR A 109 18.41 4.45 -4.05
C THR A 109 18.12 3.37 -5.11
N ASP A 110 18.54 3.61 -6.35
CA ASP A 110 18.45 2.62 -7.43
C ASP A 110 19.15 1.29 -7.10
N THR A 111 20.22 1.34 -6.31
CA THR A 111 20.93 0.13 -5.87
C THR A 111 20.05 -0.69 -4.92
N GLU A 112 19.34 -0.03 -4.00
CA GLU A 112 18.39 -0.69 -3.10
C GLU A 112 17.21 -1.29 -3.88
N ILE A 113 16.69 -0.59 -4.89
CA ILE A 113 15.66 -1.14 -5.78
C ILE A 113 16.19 -2.33 -6.59
N ALA A 114 17.39 -2.24 -7.14
CA ALA A 114 18.01 -3.33 -7.87
C ALA A 114 18.23 -4.56 -6.97
N ASP A 115 18.63 -4.34 -5.71
CA ASP A 115 18.78 -5.39 -4.72
C ASP A 115 17.44 -6.02 -4.32
N LEU A 116 16.35 -5.25 -4.26
CA LEU A 116 15.00 -5.80 -4.09
C LEU A 116 14.60 -6.68 -5.27
N ARG A 117 14.72 -6.16 -6.49
CA ARG A 117 14.35 -6.89 -7.72
C ARG A 117 15.17 -8.17 -7.89
N ALA A 118 16.44 -8.16 -7.47
CA ALA A 118 17.32 -9.31 -7.51
C ALA A 118 17.16 -10.27 -6.31
N GLY A 119 16.26 -9.97 -5.37
CA GLY A 119 16.06 -10.75 -4.14
C GLY A 119 17.27 -10.73 -3.19
N ARG A 120 18.21 -9.79 -3.38
CA ARG A 120 19.42 -9.61 -2.56
C ARG A 120 19.15 -8.82 -1.29
N ALA A 121 18.11 -7.98 -1.30
CA ALA A 121 17.56 -7.31 -0.14
C ALA A 121 16.12 -7.78 0.11
N LYS A 122 15.73 -7.79 1.39
CA LYS A 122 14.32 -7.93 1.77
C LYS A 122 13.69 -6.54 1.82
N ILE A 123 12.43 -6.40 1.38
CA ILE A 123 11.67 -5.15 1.51
C ILE A 123 11.67 -4.65 2.95
N SER A 124 11.63 -5.60 3.90
CA SER A 124 11.77 -5.37 5.33
C SER A 124 13.08 -4.74 5.80
N THR A 125 14.17 -4.86 5.03
CA THR A 125 15.46 -4.24 5.35
C THR A 125 15.53 -2.81 4.83
N ILE A 126 14.85 -2.54 3.71
CA ILE A 126 14.83 -1.25 3.04
C ILE A 126 13.79 -0.30 3.64
N LEU A 127 12.66 -0.84 4.10
CA LEU A 127 11.65 -0.06 4.81
C LEU A 127 12.10 0.41 6.22
N LYS A 128 13.26 -0.02 6.73
CA LYS A 128 13.75 0.38 8.08
C LYS A 128 14.09 1.87 8.22
N SER A 129 14.20 2.61 7.11
CA SER A 129 14.48 4.05 7.08
C SER A 129 13.22 4.91 6.91
N GLY A 130 12.03 4.29 6.87
CA GLY A 130 10.79 5.00 6.62
C GLY A 130 10.50 6.10 7.64
N LYS A 131 10.15 7.29 7.14
CA LYS A 131 9.72 8.44 7.94
C LYS A 131 8.21 8.43 8.05
N ALA A 132 7.67 8.58 9.26
CA ALA A 132 6.25 8.82 9.44
C ALA A 132 5.85 10.13 8.73
N ALA A 133 4.74 10.08 8.03
CA ALA A 133 4.14 11.21 7.35
C ALA A 133 2.76 11.50 7.94
N THR A 134 2.45 12.79 8.07
CA THR A 134 1.12 13.28 8.44
C THR A 134 0.34 13.69 7.20
N GLY A 135 -0.98 13.68 7.30
CA GLY A 135 -1.87 14.06 6.21
C GLY A 135 -2.83 12.94 5.87
N THR A 136 -3.66 13.19 4.87
CA THR A 136 -4.71 12.29 4.40
C THR A 136 -4.71 12.33 2.88
N ILE A 137 -4.89 11.18 2.25
CA ILE A 137 -5.27 11.09 0.85
C ILE A 137 -6.70 10.56 0.82
N GLU A 138 -7.59 11.36 0.28
CA GLU A 138 -8.99 11.02 0.09
C GLU A 138 -9.14 10.23 -1.20
N LEU A 139 -10.07 9.27 -1.17
CA LEU A 139 -10.45 8.42 -2.29
C LEU A 139 -11.95 8.58 -2.50
N ALA A 140 -12.38 9.05 -3.68
CA ALA A 140 -13.79 9.14 -4.04
C ALA A 140 -14.02 8.67 -5.48
N GLY A 141 -14.98 7.78 -5.67
CA GLY A 141 -15.11 7.06 -6.93
C GLY A 141 -16.46 6.40 -7.17
N THR A 142 -16.50 5.60 -8.23
CA THR A 142 -17.71 4.93 -8.70
C THR A 142 -17.50 3.45 -8.98
N ILE A 143 -18.57 2.69 -8.85
CA ILE A 143 -18.65 1.26 -9.19
C ILE A 143 -19.32 1.11 -10.57
N GLY A 144 -18.65 0.41 -11.48
CA GLY A 144 -19.13 0.10 -12.83
C GLY A 144 -19.09 -1.39 -13.12
N GLY A 145 -20.17 -2.12 -12.81
CA GLY A 145 -20.13 -3.57 -12.89
C GLY A 145 -19.17 -4.14 -11.84
N ALA A 146 -18.13 -4.87 -12.24
CA ALA A 146 -17.08 -5.33 -11.33
C ALA A 146 -15.92 -4.33 -11.16
N ASP A 147 -15.91 -3.27 -11.97
CA ASP A 147 -14.83 -2.32 -12.02
C ASP A 147 -15.06 -1.18 -11.02
N ILE A 148 -13.96 -0.61 -10.54
CA ILE A 148 -13.93 0.53 -9.63
C ILE A 148 -12.97 1.55 -10.24
N VAL A 149 -13.37 2.82 -10.24
CA VAL A 149 -12.47 3.95 -10.55
C VAL A 149 -12.61 4.98 -9.44
N VAL A 150 -11.48 5.41 -8.88
CA VAL A 150 -11.43 6.30 -7.72
C VAL A 150 -10.44 7.43 -7.99
N GLU A 151 -10.89 8.67 -7.83
CA GLU A 151 -10.01 9.83 -7.79
C GLU A 151 -9.32 9.88 -6.42
N THR A 152 -7.99 10.03 -6.46
CA THR A 152 -7.17 10.27 -5.28
C THR A 152 -6.85 11.75 -5.18
N SER A 153 -6.90 12.30 -3.97
CA SER A 153 -6.49 13.68 -3.73
C SER A 153 -6.03 13.86 -2.29
N GLY A 154 -4.84 14.42 -2.10
CA GLY A 154 -4.37 14.80 -0.78
C GLY A 154 -2.88 14.91 -0.65
N THR A 155 -2.39 14.85 0.58
CA THR A 155 -0.99 15.12 0.88
C THR A 155 -0.43 14.19 1.94
N ALA A 156 0.84 13.81 1.79
CA ALA A 156 1.65 13.20 2.83
C ALA A 156 2.83 14.12 3.16
N GLN A 157 3.03 14.44 4.43
CA GLN A 157 4.08 15.37 4.86
C GLN A 157 4.99 14.73 5.91
N THR A 158 6.27 14.64 5.58
CA THR A 158 7.33 14.29 6.53
C THR A 158 7.95 15.56 7.11
N SER A 159 8.95 15.42 7.99
CA SER A 159 9.70 16.57 8.51
C SER A 159 10.54 17.31 7.45
N SER A 160 10.86 16.67 6.31
CA SER A 160 11.72 17.23 5.27
C SER A 160 11.02 17.48 3.94
N ASP A 161 9.95 16.74 3.65
CA ASP A 161 9.35 16.67 2.33
C ASP A 161 7.82 16.63 2.41
N ALA A 162 7.18 17.30 1.45
CA ALA A 162 5.75 17.22 1.17
C ALA A 162 5.52 16.45 -0.13
N TYR A 163 4.52 15.58 -0.12
CA TYR A 163 4.11 14.79 -1.26
C TYR A 163 2.64 15.10 -1.56
N ASP A 164 2.34 15.58 -2.76
CA ASP A 164 0.97 15.76 -3.22
C ASP A 164 0.59 14.56 -4.08
N VAL A 165 -0.59 13.99 -3.84
CA VAL A 165 -1.14 12.85 -4.57
C VAL A 165 -2.42 13.29 -5.26
N SER A 166 -2.55 12.94 -6.53
CA SER A 166 -3.70 13.31 -7.36
C SER A 166 -3.94 12.33 -8.50
N GLY A 167 -5.16 12.34 -9.04
CA GLY A 167 -5.53 11.56 -10.23
C GLY A 167 -6.12 10.20 -9.87
N ASP A 168 -6.38 9.38 -10.88
CA ASP A 168 -7.25 8.22 -10.72
C ASP A 168 -6.46 6.94 -10.49
N VAL A 169 -7.03 6.08 -9.64
CA VAL A 169 -6.68 4.67 -9.51
C VAL A 169 -7.88 3.84 -9.95
N ALA A 170 -7.63 2.66 -10.52
CA ALA A 170 -8.69 1.80 -11.02
C ALA A 170 -8.42 0.36 -10.66
N GLY A 171 -9.48 -0.44 -10.63
CA GLY A 171 -9.33 -1.86 -10.32
C GLY A 171 -10.65 -2.60 -10.30
N THR A 172 -10.68 -3.73 -9.60
CA THR A 172 -11.81 -4.66 -9.65
C THR A 172 -12.11 -5.26 -8.29
N PHE A 173 -13.38 -5.57 -8.05
CA PHE A 173 -13.77 -6.48 -6.99
C PHE A 173 -13.23 -7.91 -7.23
N ARG A 174 -12.94 -8.62 -6.14
CA ARG A 174 -12.42 -9.98 -6.11
C ARG A 174 -13.40 -10.95 -5.43
N GLY A 175 -13.46 -12.18 -5.92
CA GLY A 175 -14.34 -13.24 -5.40
C GLY A 175 -15.81 -13.07 -5.78
N SER A 176 -16.61 -14.14 -5.70
CA SER A 176 -18.02 -14.12 -6.09
C SER A 176 -18.89 -13.16 -5.27
N ASP A 177 -18.46 -12.84 -4.05
CA ASP A 177 -19.19 -11.99 -3.11
C ASP A 177 -18.52 -10.65 -2.86
N ALA A 178 -17.68 -10.17 -3.80
CA ALA A 178 -16.92 -8.92 -3.63
C ALA A 178 -16.10 -8.96 -2.32
N GLN A 179 -15.37 -10.04 -2.09
CA GLN A 179 -14.65 -10.30 -0.84
C GLN A 179 -13.36 -9.50 -0.72
N GLY A 180 -12.87 -8.95 -1.84
CA GLY A 180 -11.72 -8.07 -1.85
C GLY A 180 -11.75 -7.07 -2.99
N ILE A 181 -10.76 -6.18 -2.99
CA ILE A 181 -10.54 -5.17 -4.01
C ILE A 181 -9.03 -5.14 -4.29
N ALA A 182 -8.69 -5.14 -5.58
CA ALA A 182 -7.35 -4.78 -6.04
C ALA A 182 -7.44 -3.47 -6.83
N LEU A 183 -6.57 -2.50 -6.55
CA LEU A 183 -6.47 -1.22 -7.25
C LEU A 183 -5.03 -0.99 -7.73
N ASP A 184 -4.91 -0.42 -8.93
CA ASP A 184 -3.65 -0.04 -9.57
C ASP A 184 -3.70 1.41 -10.07
N GLU A 185 -2.53 1.99 -10.35
CA GLU A 185 -2.45 3.30 -10.99
C GLU A 185 -3.13 3.33 -12.36
N THR A 186 -3.73 4.47 -12.70
CA THR A 186 -4.06 4.79 -14.09
C THR A 186 -3.02 5.74 -14.70
N ASP A 187 -3.15 6.01 -15.99
CA ASP A 187 -2.35 7.02 -16.68
C ASP A 187 -2.50 8.44 -16.11
N SER A 188 -3.54 8.73 -15.32
CA SER A 188 -3.75 10.05 -14.70
C SER A 188 -3.15 10.16 -13.29
N PHE A 189 -2.79 9.05 -12.63
CA PHE A 189 -2.24 9.05 -11.28
C PHE A 189 -0.89 9.76 -11.21
N ARG A 190 -0.74 10.70 -10.28
CA ARG A 190 0.47 11.51 -10.11
C ARG A 190 0.82 11.68 -8.64
N VAL A 191 2.12 11.61 -8.38
CA VAL A 191 2.74 12.03 -7.13
C VAL A 191 3.72 13.15 -7.45
N THR A 192 3.69 14.20 -6.64
CA THR A 192 4.74 15.22 -6.61
C THR A 192 5.54 15.10 -5.32
N LYS A 193 6.79 15.53 -5.35
CA LYS A 193 7.64 15.74 -4.17
C LYS A 193 8.06 17.20 -4.16
N ASN A 194 7.70 17.94 -3.11
CA ASN A 194 7.99 19.36 -2.94
C ASN A 194 7.61 20.19 -4.18
N GLY A 195 6.43 19.90 -4.77
CA GLY A 195 5.93 20.56 -5.98
C GLY A 195 6.57 20.11 -7.30
N THR A 196 7.50 19.16 -7.29
CA THR A 196 8.09 18.58 -8.49
C THR A 196 7.47 17.22 -8.78
N ALA A 197 6.92 17.01 -9.97
CA ALA A 197 6.37 15.72 -10.36
C ALA A 197 7.45 14.63 -10.39
N LEU A 198 7.11 13.44 -9.89
CA LEU A 198 7.97 12.28 -10.07
C LEU A 198 8.06 11.91 -11.56
N GLN A 199 9.21 11.39 -12.00
CA GLN A 199 9.40 10.94 -13.39
C GLN A 199 8.42 9.81 -13.76
N ARG A 200 8.08 8.98 -12.78
CA ARG A 200 7.05 7.95 -12.87
C ARG A 200 6.35 7.86 -11.53
N SER A 201 5.03 7.78 -11.56
CA SER A 201 4.19 7.48 -10.39
C SER A 201 3.64 6.06 -10.50
N ILE A 202 3.53 5.38 -9.37
CA ILE A 202 2.94 4.05 -9.22
C ILE A 202 2.01 4.03 -8.02
N PHE A 203 0.97 3.21 -8.07
CA PHE A 203 0.02 2.98 -7.00
C PHE A 203 -0.44 1.53 -7.08
N GLN A 204 -0.44 0.86 -5.92
CA GLN A 204 -1.04 -0.45 -5.78
C GLN A 204 -1.73 -0.52 -4.42
N ALA A 205 -2.91 -1.13 -4.37
CA ALA A 205 -3.60 -1.41 -3.12
C ALA A 205 -4.36 -2.73 -3.19
N GLU A 206 -4.32 -3.45 -2.08
CA GLU A 206 -4.98 -4.74 -1.92
C GLU A 206 -5.80 -4.70 -0.63
N LEU A 207 -7.10 -4.99 -0.73
CA LEU A 207 -8.07 -4.90 0.37
C LEU A 207 -8.95 -6.15 0.46
N GLU A 208 -9.40 -6.45 1.67
CA GLU A 208 -10.38 -7.49 2.01
C GLU A 208 -11.60 -6.87 2.68
N ALA A 209 -12.78 -7.45 2.49
CA ALA A 209 -13.98 -7.06 3.21
C ALA A 209 -13.89 -7.43 4.70
N GLU A 210 -14.41 -6.55 5.57
CA GLU A 210 -14.54 -6.80 7.03
C GLU A 210 -15.66 -7.81 7.40
#